data_AF-A0AB33IRD4-F1
#
_entry.id   AF-A0AB33IRD4-F1
#
_cell.length_a   1.000
_cell.length_b   1.000
_cell.length_c   1.000
_cell.angle_alpha   90.00
_cell.angle_beta   90.00
_cell.angle_gamma   90.00
#
_symmetry.space_group_name_H-M   'P 1'
#
loop_
_entity.id
_entity.type
_entity.pdbx_description
1 polymer ?
#
loop_
_entity_poly.entity_id
_entity_poly.type
_entity_poly.pdbx_seq_one_letter_code
_entity_poly.pdbx_strand_id
1 'polypeptide(L)'
;MPKTNTEFWVKKIRRNQERDREVQQKLAAMGWHSVTIWECQLKPKARNQTLESLAFTLNEIYLQDHSVRHYTIPEEDRQMVAEEVPPYNIDRI
;
A
#
# COMPACT_ATOMS: atom_id res chain seq x y z
N MET A 1 -28.86 -4.37 21.15
CA MET A 1 -28.76 -3.36 22.23
C MET A 1 -28.99 -4.05 23.57
N PRO A 2 -28.12 -3.88 24.60
CA PRO A 2 -28.33 -4.49 25.90
C PRO A 2 -29.64 -4.02 26.55
N LYS A 3 -30.33 -4.93 27.25
CA LYS A 3 -31.63 -4.67 27.88
C LYS A 3 -31.54 -3.78 29.13
N THR A 4 -30.37 -3.75 29.78
CA THR A 4 -30.11 -2.91 30.97
C THR A 4 -29.14 -1.79 30.61
N ASN A 5 -29.36 -0.60 31.17
CA ASN A 5 -28.49 0.57 30.99
C ASN A 5 -28.34 0.98 29.50
N THR A 6 -29.44 0.91 28.75
CA THR A 6 -29.45 1.10 27.31
C THR A 6 -28.92 2.46 26.90
N GLU A 7 -29.34 3.55 27.54
CA GLU A 7 -28.85 4.91 27.23
C GLU A 7 -27.33 5.06 27.38
N PHE A 8 -26.77 4.51 28.46
CA PHE A 8 -25.32 4.47 28.66
C PHE A 8 -24.62 3.75 27.51
N TRP A 9 -25.13 2.58 27.12
CA TRP A 9 -24.55 1.80 26.03
C TRP A 9 -24.68 2.52 24.68
N VAL A 10 -25.80 3.21 24.40
CA VAL A 10 -25.96 3.99 23.17
C VAL A 10 -24.89 5.09 23.13
N LYS A 11 -24.78 5.85 24.22
CA LYS A 11 -23.82 6.95 24.33
C LYS A 11 -22.37 6.45 24.22
N LYS A 12 -22.07 5.31 24.85
CA LYS A 12 -20.73 4.69 24.82
C LYS A 12 -20.37 4.22 23.42
N ILE A 13 -21.28 3.50 22.74
CA ILE A 13 -21.06 3.01 21.37
C ILE A 13 -20.84 4.19 20.43
N ARG A 14 -21.70 5.21 20.49
CA ARG A 14 -21.57 6.42 19.66
C ARG A 14 -20.24 7.13 19.89
N ARG A 15 -19.83 7.30 21.15
CA ARG A 15 -18.55 7.93 21.48
C ARG A 15 -17.35 7.11 21.02
N ASN A 16 -17.44 5.78 21.08
CA ASN A 16 -16.38 4.92 20.57
C ASN A 16 -16.25 5.06 19.05
N GLN A 17 -17.37 5.04 18.31
CA GLN A 17 -17.35 5.25 16.85
C GLN A 17 -16.73 6.60 16.46
N GLU A 18 -17.08 7.68 17.18
CA GLU A 18 -16.49 8.99 16.91
C GLU A 18 -14.98 9.00 17.14
N ARG A 19 -14.55 8.45 18.29
CA ARG A 19 -13.13 8.34 18.62
C ARG A 19 -12.36 7.51 17.58
N ASP A 20 -12.93 6.39 17.15
CA ASP A 20 -12.28 5.50 16.17
C ASP A 20 -12.07 6.24 14.84
N ARG A 21 -13.07 7.03 14.39
CA ARG A 21 -12.94 7.89 13.20
C ARG A 21 -11.85 8.94 13.37
N GLU A 22 -11.82 9.65 14.49
CA GLU A 22 -10.79 10.66 14.76
C GLU A 22 -9.38 10.05 14.76
N VAL A 23 -9.22 8.86 15.34
CA VAL A 23 -7.93 8.15 15.39
C VAL A 23 -7.50 7.72 13.99
N GLN A 24 -8.41 7.15 13.19
CA GLN A 24 -8.11 6.77 11.80
C GLN A 24 -7.68 7.97 10.97
N GLN A 25 -8.36 9.11 11.09
CA GLN A 25 -7.99 10.35 10.40
C GLN A 25 -6.60 10.85 10.81
N LYS A 26 -6.28 10.81 12.10
CA LYS A 26 -4.95 11.23 12.60
C LYS A 26 -3.84 10.31 12.09
N LEU A 27 -4.08 8.99 12.09
CA LEU A 27 -3.12 8.01 11.55
C LEU A 27 -2.88 8.24 10.06
N ALA A 28 -3.94 8.43 9.28
CA ALA A 28 -3.83 8.72 7.85
C ALA A 28 -3.08 10.04 7.58
N ALA A 29 -3.34 11.09 8.36
CA ALA A 29 -2.64 12.37 8.25
C ALA A 29 -1.13 12.27 8.57
N MET A 30 -0.74 11.28 9.37
CA MET A 30 0.66 10.96 9.67
C MET A 30 1.29 10.02 8.63
N GLY A 31 0.55 9.63 7.57
CA GLY A 31 1.01 8.71 6.54
C GLY A 31 0.92 7.23 6.92
N TRP A 32 0.20 6.88 8.00
CA TRP A 32 -0.01 5.48 8.37
C TRP A 32 -1.22 4.89 7.66
N HIS A 33 -1.05 3.68 7.12
CA HIS A 33 -2.15 2.83 6.67
C HIS A 33 -2.81 2.14 7.87
N SER A 34 -4.13 2.26 8.01
CA SER A 34 -4.90 1.67 9.12
C SER A 34 -5.89 0.64 8.59
N VAL A 35 -5.83 -0.59 9.12
CA VAL A 35 -6.75 -1.68 8.77
C VAL A 35 -7.50 -2.14 10.03
N THR A 36 -8.83 -2.17 9.97
CA THR A 36 -9.67 -2.61 11.08
C THR A 36 -10.21 -4.01 10.83
N ILE A 37 -9.99 -4.92 11.78
CA ILE A 37 -10.51 -6.28 11.75
C ILE A 37 -11.43 -6.50 12.95
N TRP A 38 -12.68 -6.82 12.69
CA TRP A 38 -13.68 -7.11 13.71
C TRP A 38 -13.59 -8.56 14.19
N GLU A 39 -13.98 -8.81 15.44
CA GLU A 39 -13.99 -10.16 16.04
C GLU A 39 -14.78 -11.18 15.20
N CYS A 40 -15.86 -10.74 14.54
CA CYS A 40 -16.71 -11.62 13.75
C CYS A 40 -16.02 -12.13 12.48
N GLN A 41 -15.05 -11.38 11.97
CA GLN A 41 -14.24 -11.74 10.80
C GLN A 41 -13.19 -12.81 11.15
N LEU A 42 -12.81 -12.91 12.43
CA LEU A 42 -11.86 -13.91 12.92
C LEU A 42 -12.51 -15.22 13.35
N LYS A 43 -13.85 -15.32 13.27
CA LYS A 43 -14.57 -16.57 13.55
C LYS A 43 -14.22 -17.64 12.51
N PRO A 44 -14.22 -18.94 12.87
CA PRO A 44 -13.74 -20.02 11.99
C PRO A 44 -14.32 -20.01 10.56
N LYS A 45 -15.60 -19.64 10.42
CA LYS A 45 -16.30 -19.57 9.13
C LYS A 45 -15.72 -18.50 8.18
N ALA A 46 -15.26 -17.38 8.70
CA ALA A 46 -14.81 -16.21 7.91
C ALA A 46 -13.30 -15.96 8.02
N ARG A 47 -12.61 -16.66 8.92
CA ARG A 47 -11.22 -16.38 9.29
C ARG A 47 -10.27 -16.47 8.09
N ASN A 48 -10.28 -17.59 7.37
CA ASN A 48 -9.33 -17.79 6.26
C ASN A 48 -9.53 -16.73 5.17
N GLN A 49 -10.79 -16.48 4.77
CA GLN A 49 -11.12 -15.44 3.80
C GLN A 49 -10.66 -14.05 4.26
N THR A 50 -10.83 -13.73 5.53
CA THR A 50 -10.41 -12.44 6.10
C THR A 50 -8.89 -12.30 6.06
N LEU A 51 -8.15 -13.36 6.41
CA LEU A 51 -6.69 -13.36 6.41
C LEU A 51 -6.12 -13.26 4.98
N GLU A 52 -6.70 -13.96 4.02
CA GLU A 52 -6.32 -13.85 2.61
C GLU A 52 -6.53 -12.42 2.07
N SER A 53 -7.69 -11.84 2.36
CA SER A 53 -8.01 -10.46 1.95
C SER A 53 -7.08 -9.44 2.62
N LEU A 54 -6.72 -9.69 3.88
CA LEU A 54 -5.76 -8.87 4.62
C LEU A 54 -4.37 -8.96 3.99
N ALA A 55 -3.89 -10.17 3.70
CA ALA A 55 -2.59 -10.38 3.07
C ALA A 55 -2.50 -9.68 1.71
N PHE A 56 -3.53 -9.79 0.89
CA PHE A 56 -3.63 -9.07 -0.37
C PHE A 56 -3.54 -7.55 -0.17
N THR A 57 -4.33 -6.99 0.76
CA THR A 57 -4.34 -5.55 1.05
C THR A 57 -2.97 -5.05 1.51
N LEU A 58 -2.29 -5.80 2.38
CA LEU A 58 -0.96 -5.46 2.85
C LEU A 58 0.08 -5.49 1.73
N ASN A 59 -0.02 -6.46 0.82
CA ASN A 59 0.86 -6.52 -0.35
C ASN A 59 0.65 -5.32 -1.28
N GLU A 60 -0.60 -4.94 -1.55
CA GLU A 60 -0.89 -3.76 -2.38
C GLU A 60 -0.34 -2.48 -1.75
N ILE A 61 -0.54 -2.29 -0.44
CA ILE A 61 0.03 -1.15 0.31
C ILE A 61 1.56 -1.14 0.19
N TYR A 62 2.19 -2.30 0.40
CA TYR A 62 3.64 -2.44 0.28
C TYR A 62 4.13 -2.04 -1.12
N LEU A 63 3.49 -2.54 -2.18
CA LEU A 63 3.86 -2.23 -3.56
C LEU A 63 3.64 -0.76 -3.91
N GLN A 64 2.59 -0.13 -3.41
CA GLN A 64 2.36 1.30 -3.60
C GLN A 64 3.47 2.13 -2.94
N ASP A 65 3.76 1.86 -1.68
CA ASP A 65 4.76 2.58 -0.89
C ASP A 65 6.19 2.36 -1.43
N HIS A 66 6.47 1.21 -2.05
CA HIS A 66 7.79 0.83 -2.58
C HIS A 66 7.87 0.85 -4.11
N SER A 67 6.86 1.40 -4.79
CA SER A 67 6.87 1.51 -6.25
C SER A 67 8.05 2.38 -6.68
N VAL A 68 8.96 1.79 -7.46
CA VAL A 68 10.21 2.43 -7.91
C VAL A 68 9.86 3.65 -8.75
N ARG A 69 10.53 4.79 -8.49
CA ARG A 69 10.46 5.96 -9.37
C ARG A 69 10.84 5.51 -10.78
N HIS A 70 9.93 5.66 -11.73
CA HIS A 70 10.22 5.47 -13.14
C HIS A 70 11.28 6.52 -13.52
N TYR A 71 12.50 6.07 -13.75
CA TYR A 71 13.52 6.93 -14.36
C TYR A 71 13.09 7.12 -15.81
N THR A 72 12.65 8.32 -16.16
CA THR A 72 12.51 8.69 -17.57
C THR A 72 13.92 8.81 -18.12
N ILE A 73 14.31 7.88 -18.99
CA ILE A 73 15.52 8.09 -19.81
C ILE A 73 15.11 9.16 -20.82
N PRO A 74 15.68 10.37 -20.77
CA PRO A 74 15.43 11.34 -21.83
C PRO A 74 15.93 10.72 -23.13
N GLU A 75 15.14 10.77 -24.20
CA GLU A 75 15.69 10.68 -25.55
C GLU A 75 16.61 11.89 -25.73
N GLU A 76 17.85 11.78 -25.26
CA GLU A 76 18.92 12.58 -25.82
C GLU A 76 19.00 12.14 -27.28
N ASP A 77 18.70 13.06 -28.20
CA ASP A 77 19.18 13.02 -29.57
C ASP A 77 20.70 12.91 -29.51
N ARG A 78 21.20 11.69 -29.31
CA ARG A 78 22.60 11.36 -29.48
C ARG A 78 22.84 11.48 -30.97
N GLN A 79 23.22 12.68 -31.40
CA GLN A 79 23.83 12.86 -32.69
C GLN A 79 25.07 11.96 -32.70
N MET A 80 24.93 10.78 -33.31
CA MET A 80 26.04 9.86 -33.51
C MET A 80 27.07 10.57 -34.37
N VAL A 81 28.13 11.09 -33.74
CA VAL A 81 29.29 11.57 -34.47
C VAL A 81 30.01 10.31 -34.95
N ALA A 82 29.83 10.00 -36.23
CA ALA A 82 30.53 8.92 -36.90
C ALA A 82 32.02 9.29 -37.03
N GLU A 83 32.81 9.02 -36.00
CA GLU A 83 34.22 8.75 -36.28
C GLU A 83 34.29 7.46 -37.09
N GLU A 84 34.95 7.54 -38.25
CA GLU A 84 35.12 6.40 -39.14
C GLU A 84 35.86 5.28 -38.40
N VAL A 85 35.31 4.06 -38.47
CA VAL A 85 35.90 2.87 -37.84
C VAL A 85 37.32 2.70 -38.39
N PRO A 86 38.37 2.72 -37.54
CA PRO A 86 39.73 2.56 -38.04
C PRO A 86 39.88 1.16 -38.64
N PRO A 87 40.46 1.03 -39.85
CA PRO A 87 40.62 -0.27 -40.48
C PRO A 87 41.63 -1.09 -39.66
N TYR A 88 41.14 -2.08 -38.93
CA TYR A 88 41.99 -3.09 -38.32
C TYR A 88 42.63 -3.92 -39.43
N ASN A 89 43.95 -3.81 -39.55
CA ASN A 89 44.75 -4.52 -40.54
C ASN A 89 44.90 -6.00 -40.13
N ILE A 90 43.96 -6.84 -40.59
CA ILE A 90 44.07 -8.30 -40.55
C ILE A 90 44.94 -8.77 -41.70
N ASP A 91 46.24 -8.60 -41.56
CA ASP A 91 47.24 -9.37 -42.32
C ASP A 91 48.54 -9.45 -41.51
N ARG A 92 48.63 -10.48 -40.66
CA ARG A 92 49.93 -11.08 -40.32
C ARG A 92 49.78 -12.60 -40.30
N ILE A 93 50.41 -13.17 -41.33
CA ILE A 93 50.90 -14.55 -41.53
C ILE A 93 51.34 -15.19 -40.21
#